data_AF-A0A151BYA1-F1
#
_entry.id   AF-A0A151BYA1-F1
#
_cell.length_a   1.000
_cell.length_b   1.000
_cell.length_c   1.000
_cell.angle_alpha   90.00
_cell.angle_beta   90.00
_cell.angle_gamma   90.00
#
_symmetry.space_group_name_H-M   'P 1'
#
loop_
_entity.id
_entity.type
_entity.pdbx_description
1 polymer ?
#
loop_
_entity_poly.entity_id
_entity_poly.type
_entity_poly.pdbx_seq_one_letter_code
_entity_poly.pdbx_strand_id
1 'polypeptide(L)'
;MSRSLASKARIAGQAALGGFLAFAGVGHLTFAREEFQAQVPDWFPANTDFVVLASGVVEIALGTALLTTWKQPARAYVGATAGAFFVAVFPGNIAQFVEHKDGFGLDTDTKRAIRLLFQPLLVAGALSATDAVRVLWKDR
;
A
#
# COMPACT_ATOMS: atom_id res chain seq x y z
N MET A 1 25.62 18.20 -3.23
CA MET A 1 24.55 17.94 -4.20
C MET A 1 23.71 16.69 -3.90
N SER A 2 24.30 15.52 -3.58
CA SER A 2 23.60 14.24 -3.35
C SER A 2 22.47 14.25 -2.29
N ARG A 3 22.65 14.90 -1.13
CA ARG A 3 21.65 14.93 -0.04
C ARG A 3 20.34 15.65 -0.41
N SER A 4 20.40 16.64 -1.32
CA SER A 4 19.22 17.39 -1.78
C SER A 4 18.33 16.54 -2.68
N LEU A 5 18.93 15.80 -3.61
CA LEU A 5 18.21 14.88 -4.50
C LEU A 5 17.55 13.74 -3.72
N ALA A 6 18.25 13.14 -2.75
CA ALA A 6 17.68 12.11 -1.89
C ALA A 6 16.49 12.64 -1.06
N SER A 7 16.56 13.89 -0.57
CA SER A 7 15.45 14.53 0.14
C SER A 7 14.23 14.76 -0.77
N LYS A 8 14.45 15.29 -1.98
CA LYS A 8 13.39 15.49 -2.98
C LYS A 8 12.73 14.17 -3.39
N ALA A 9 13.52 13.12 -3.63
CA ALA A 9 13.01 11.79 -3.97
C ALA A 9 12.14 11.21 -2.86
N ARG A 10 12.51 11.38 -1.59
CA ARG A 10 11.70 10.94 -0.44
C ARG A 10 10.38 11.71 -0.34
N ILE A 11 10.40 13.02 -0.55
CA ILE A 11 9.19 13.84 -0.56
C ILE A 11 8.24 13.39 -1.67
N ALA A 12 8.77 13.26 -2.89
CA ALA A 12 7.99 12.79 -4.04
C ALA A 12 7.45 11.38 -3.81
N GLY A 13 8.27 10.47 -3.28
CA GLY A 13 7.85 9.10 -2.95
C GLY A 13 6.75 9.05 -1.90
N GLN A 14 6.86 9.84 -0.83
CA GLN A 14 5.82 9.90 0.21
C GLN A 14 4.51 10.48 -0.34
N ALA A 15 4.59 11.55 -1.13
CA ALA A 15 3.41 12.14 -1.76
C ALA A 15 2.76 11.18 -2.76
N ALA A 16 3.54 10.49 -3.58
CA ALA A 16 3.05 9.51 -4.54
C ALA A 16 2.39 8.32 -3.86
N LEU A 17 3.01 7.75 -2.83
CA LEU A 17 2.42 6.66 -2.04
C LEU A 17 1.14 7.09 -1.33
N GLY A 18 1.14 8.30 -0.76
CA GLY A 18 -0.04 8.86 -0.10
C GLY A 18 -1.21 9.06 -1.06
N GLY A 19 -0.94 9.65 -2.23
CA GLY A 19 -1.93 9.82 -3.29
C GLY A 19 -2.44 8.48 -3.84
N PHE A 20 -1.55 7.51 -4.04
CA PHE A 20 -1.91 6.17 -4.52
C PHE A 20 -2.86 5.45 -3.54
N LEU A 21 -2.54 5.44 -2.24
CA LEU A 21 -3.39 4.82 -1.22
C LEU A 21 -4.75 5.53 -1.09
N ALA A 22 -4.76 6.87 -1.09
CA ALA A 22 -6.00 7.62 -1.03
C ALA A 22 -6.89 7.34 -2.26
N PHE A 23 -6.30 7.31 -3.46
CA PHE A 23 -7.01 6.97 -4.69
C PHE A 23 -7.55 5.54 -4.66
N ALA A 24 -6.72 4.57 -4.26
CA ALA A 24 -7.12 3.17 -4.15
C ALA A 24 -8.27 2.99 -3.15
N GLY A 25 -8.18 3.62 -1.97
CA GLY A 25 -9.23 3.54 -0.97
C GLY A 25 -10.53 4.21 -1.40
N VAL A 26 -10.48 5.34 -2.11
CA VAL A 26 -11.68 5.91 -2.76
C VAL A 26 -12.26 4.92 -3.77
N GLY A 27 -11.42 4.26 -4.56
CA GLY A 27 -11.83 3.21 -5.50
C GLY A 27 -12.58 2.06 -4.82
N HIS A 28 -12.09 1.56 -3.68
CA HIS A 28 -12.76 0.53 -2.87
C HIS A 28 -14.18 0.95 -2.46
N LEU A 29 -14.37 2.22 -2.10
CA LEU A 29 -15.65 2.74 -1.62
C LEU A 29 -16.62 3.12 -2.75
N THR A 30 -16.13 3.28 -3.99
CA THR A 30 -16.90 3.92 -5.07
C THR A 30 -16.87 3.10 -6.36
N PHE A 31 -15.99 3.42 -7.29
CA PHE A 31 -16.06 2.99 -8.69
C PHE A 31 -15.37 1.65 -8.98
N ALA A 32 -14.61 1.10 -8.04
CA ALA A 32 -13.86 -0.15 -8.21
C ALA A 32 -14.24 -1.23 -7.18
N ARG A 33 -15.34 -1.02 -6.43
CA ARG A 33 -15.73 -1.91 -5.33
C ARG A 33 -15.91 -3.36 -5.75
N GLU A 34 -16.65 -3.61 -6.82
CA GLU A 34 -16.88 -4.96 -7.36
C GLU A 34 -15.57 -5.62 -7.78
N GLU A 35 -14.70 -4.85 -8.41
CA GLU A 35 -13.37 -5.29 -8.84
C GLU A 35 -12.50 -5.74 -7.65
N PHE A 36 -12.53 -4.98 -6.55
CA PHE A 36 -11.84 -5.33 -5.30
C PHE A 36 -12.48 -6.53 -4.59
N GLN A 37 -13.80 -6.66 -4.60
CA GLN A 37 -14.50 -7.81 -4.02
C GLN A 37 -14.07 -9.12 -4.72
N ALA A 38 -13.91 -9.09 -6.04
CA ALA A 38 -13.42 -10.23 -6.82
C ALA A 38 -12.00 -10.67 -6.41
N GLN A 39 -11.20 -9.79 -5.80
CA GLN A 39 -9.84 -10.10 -5.32
C GLN A 39 -9.81 -10.66 -3.90
N VAL A 40 -10.90 -10.62 -3.14
CA VAL A 40 -10.92 -11.20 -1.80
C VAL A 40 -10.87 -12.73 -1.92
N PRO A 41 -9.94 -13.40 -1.22
CA PRO A 41 -9.82 -14.85 -1.32
C PRO A 41 -10.98 -15.57 -0.64
N ASP A 42 -11.41 -16.71 -1.20
CA ASP A 42 -12.58 -17.45 -0.71
C ASP A 42 -12.33 -18.05 0.69
N TRP A 43 -11.06 -18.27 1.04
CA TRP A 43 -10.64 -18.76 2.35
C TRP A 43 -10.62 -17.68 3.44
N PHE A 44 -10.76 -16.39 3.09
CA PHE A 44 -10.68 -15.32 4.06
C PHE A 44 -11.92 -15.34 4.98
N PRO A 45 -11.78 -15.42 6.31
CA PRO A 45 -12.89 -15.71 7.21
C PRO A 45 -13.69 -14.45 7.59
N ALA A 46 -14.07 -13.65 6.60
CA ALA A 46 -14.90 -12.46 6.80
C ALA A 46 -15.77 -12.18 5.57
N ASN A 47 -16.82 -11.37 5.76
CA ASN A 47 -17.64 -10.92 4.65
C ASN A 47 -16.80 -10.10 3.65
N THR A 48 -16.80 -10.50 2.39
CA THR A 48 -16.04 -9.89 1.29
C THR A 48 -16.24 -8.38 1.18
N ASP A 49 -17.49 -7.92 1.28
CA ASP A 49 -17.82 -6.52 1.11
C ASP A 49 -17.33 -5.66 2.30
N PHE A 50 -17.46 -6.19 3.51
CA PHE A 50 -16.88 -5.56 4.70
C PHE A 50 -15.36 -5.44 4.60
N VAL A 51 -14.67 -6.47 4.12
CA VAL A 51 -13.20 -6.44 3.94
C VAL A 51 -12.79 -5.31 3.00
N VAL A 52 -13.45 -5.19 1.86
CA VAL A 52 -13.17 -4.15 0.84
C VAL A 52 -13.44 -2.74 1.37
N LEU A 53 -14.57 -2.53 2.06
CA LEU A 53 -14.87 -1.21 2.64
C LEU A 53 -13.92 -0.85 3.77
N ALA A 54 -13.61 -1.79 4.65
CA ALA A 54 -12.71 -1.57 5.78
C ALA A 54 -11.28 -1.27 5.31
N SER A 55 -10.75 -2.03 4.33
CA SER A 55 -9.45 -1.74 3.73
C SER A 55 -9.46 -0.35 3.08
N GLY A 56 -10.52 -0.03 2.33
CA GLY A 56 -10.68 1.26 1.67
C GLY A 56 -10.59 2.46 2.62
N VAL A 57 -11.24 2.36 3.78
CA VAL A 57 -11.15 3.39 4.83
C VAL A 57 -9.73 3.47 5.40
N VAL A 58 -9.08 2.33 5.65
CA VAL A 58 -7.69 2.30 6.14
C VAL A 58 -6.74 2.93 5.12
N GLU A 59 -6.93 2.68 3.83
CA GLU A 59 -6.09 3.22 2.75
C GLU A 59 -6.28 4.72 2.59
N ILE A 60 -7.51 5.23 2.69
CA ILE A 60 -7.77 6.68 2.73
C ILE A 60 -7.09 7.31 3.95
N ALA A 61 -7.19 6.69 5.12
CA ALA A 61 -6.58 7.21 6.34
C ALA A 61 -5.05 7.23 6.25
N LEU A 62 -4.43 6.14 5.80
CA LEU A 62 -2.98 6.05 5.60
C LEU A 62 -2.49 6.98 4.49
N GLY A 63 -3.21 7.05 3.37
CA GLY A 63 -2.92 7.93 2.26
C GLY A 63 -2.94 9.40 2.70
N THR A 64 -3.99 9.80 3.42
CA THR A 64 -4.10 11.14 4.03
C THR A 64 -2.95 11.39 5.01
N ALA A 65 -2.67 10.45 5.92
CA ALA A 65 -1.60 10.58 6.90
C ALA A 65 -0.22 10.77 6.25
N LEU A 66 0.07 10.06 5.15
CA LEU A 66 1.28 10.23 4.36
C LEU A 66 1.34 11.62 3.69
N LEU A 67 0.21 12.15 3.23
CA LEU A 67 0.15 13.47 2.59
C LEU A 67 0.26 14.64 3.59
N THR A 68 -0.11 14.44 4.85
CA THR A 68 -0.16 15.53 5.84
C THR A 68 0.95 15.45 6.89
N THR A 69 1.57 14.29 7.12
CA THR A 69 2.55 14.10 8.20
C THR A 69 4.00 14.20 7.71
N TRP A 70 4.61 15.38 7.88
CA TRP A 70 5.95 15.67 7.38
C TRP A 70 7.04 15.81 8.45
N LYS A 71 6.67 15.76 9.74
CA LYS A 71 7.60 15.93 10.87
C LYS A 71 7.96 14.60 11.51
N GLN A 72 9.23 14.42 11.85
CA GLN A 72 9.68 13.26 12.63
C GLN A 72 9.38 13.46 14.13
N PRO A 73 9.16 12.37 14.91
CA PRO A 73 9.18 10.96 14.49
C PRO A 73 7.84 10.45 13.90
N ALA A 74 6.77 11.25 13.94
CA ALA A 74 5.45 10.84 13.45
C ALA A 74 5.47 10.36 11.99
N ARG A 75 6.22 11.04 11.12
CA ARG A 75 6.42 10.66 9.71
C ARG A 75 6.94 9.23 9.57
N ALA A 76 7.96 8.85 10.35
CA ALA A 76 8.52 7.50 10.36
C ALA A 76 7.49 6.44 10.79
N TYR A 77 6.69 6.73 11.82
CA TYR A 77 5.63 5.82 12.25
C TYR A 77 4.58 5.61 11.15
N VAL A 78 4.12 6.68 10.50
CA VAL A 78 3.15 6.58 9.39
C VAL A 78 3.69 5.68 8.27
N GLY A 79 4.95 5.86 7.87
CA GLY A 79 5.55 5.00 6.83
C GLY A 79 5.74 3.55 7.26
N ALA A 80 6.08 3.31 8.53
CA ALA A 80 6.15 1.95 9.07
C ALA A 80 4.77 1.28 9.11
N THR A 81 3.73 2.01 9.51
CA THR A 81 2.35 1.51 9.48
C THR A 81 1.89 1.21 8.06
N ALA A 82 2.17 2.08 7.08
CA ALA A 82 1.87 1.81 5.68
C ALA A 82 2.64 0.58 5.15
N GLY A 83 3.92 0.43 5.51
CA GLY A 83 4.70 -0.76 5.19
C GLY A 83 4.10 -2.04 5.78
N ALA A 84 3.69 -2.00 7.06
CA ALA A 84 3.02 -3.13 7.71
C ALA A 84 1.66 -3.45 7.07
N PHE A 85 0.90 -2.44 6.68
CA PHE A 85 -0.35 -2.61 5.93
C PHE A 85 -0.11 -3.32 4.60
N PHE A 86 0.91 -2.91 3.83
CA PHE A 86 1.28 -3.63 2.61
C PHE A 86 1.65 -5.09 2.87
N VAL A 87 2.35 -5.41 3.95
CA VAL A 87 2.61 -6.81 4.32
C VAL A 87 1.31 -7.54 4.64
N ALA A 88 0.39 -6.92 5.37
CA ALA A 88 -0.88 -7.52 5.79
C ALA A 88 -1.81 -7.85 4.61
N VAL A 89 -1.83 -7.03 3.55
CA VAL A 89 -2.65 -7.29 2.34
C VAL A 89 -1.97 -8.24 1.34
N PHE A 90 -0.68 -8.53 1.50
CA PHE A 90 0.07 -9.35 0.54
C PHE A 90 -0.48 -10.78 0.34
N PRO A 91 -0.95 -11.50 1.37
CA PRO A 91 -1.61 -12.79 1.18
C PRO A 91 -2.79 -12.73 0.20
N GLY A 92 -3.54 -11.63 0.15
CA GLY A 92 -4.60 -11.42 -0.83
C GLY A 92 -4.07 -11.33 -2.26
N ASN A 93 -2.97 -10.60 -2.48
CA ASN A 93 -2.33 -10.55 -3.80
C ASN A 93 -1.74 -11.92 -4.23
N ILE A 94 -1.21 -12.70 -3.29
CA ILE A 94 -0.74 -14.07 -3.57
C ILE A 94 -1.93 -14.96 -3.95
N ALA A 95 -3.03 -14.89 -3.21
CA ALA A 95 -4.25 -15.62 -3.52
C ALA A 95 -4.82 -15.23 -4.89
N GLN A 96 -4.81 -13.94 -5.27
CA GLN A 96 -5.16 -13.52 -6.63
C GLN A 96 -4.34 -14.28 -7.69
N PHE A 97 -3.02 -14.43 -7.48
CA PHE A 97 -2.14 -15.16 -8.38
C PHE A 97 -2.46 -16.66 -8.42
N VAL A 98 -2.60 -17.31 -7.26
CA VAL A 98 -2.81 -18.76 -7.15
C VAL A 98 -4.21 -19.18 -7.59
N GLU A 99 -5.22 -18.36 -7.33
CA GLU A 99 -6.62 -18.60 -7.69
C GLU A 99 -6.96 -18.08 -9.10
N HIS A 100 -5.97 -17.52 -9.81
CA HIS A 100 -6.11 -16.96 -11.16
C HIS A 100 -7.27 -15.96 -11.30
N LYS A 101 -7.48 -15.14 -10.26
CA LYS A 101 -8.52 -14.11 -10.24
C LYS A 101 -8.13 -12.95 -11.15
N ASP A 102 -8.93 -12.76 -12.19
CA ASP A 102 -8.78 -11.61 -13.07
C ASP A 102 -9.19 -10.33 -12.35
N GLY A 103 -8.49 -9.25 -12.67
CA GLY A 103 -8.98 -7.93 -12.34
C GLY A 103 -7.98 -6.80 -12.41
N PHE A 104 -8.46 -5.55 -12.50
CA PHE A 104 -7.64 -4.36 -12.76
C PHE A 104 -6.76 -4.51 -14.01
N GLY A 105 -7.25 -5.22 -15.04
CA GLY A 105 -6.48 -5.54 -16.25
C GLY A 105 -5.40 -6.63 -16.09
N LEU A 106 -5.36 -7.32 -14.93
CA LEU A 106 -4.49 -8.45 -14.62
C LEU A 106 -5.15 -9.77 -15.05
N ASP A 107 -5.25 -9.96 -16.37
CA ASP A 107 -5.92 -11.07 -17.06
C ASP A 107 -4.98 -12.25 -17.42
N THR A 108 -3.72 -12.22 -16.96
CA THR A 108 -2.72 -13.25 -17.23
C THR A 108 -1.84 -13.51 -16.01
N ASP A 109 -1.34 -14.72 -15.89
CA ASP A 109 -0.45 -15.12 -14.79
C ASP A 109 0.84 -14.30 -14.76
N THR A 110 1.37 -13.92 -15.92
CA THR A 110 2.53 -13.04 -16.01
C THR A 110 2.26 -11.67 -15.39
N LYS A 111 1.10 -11.06 -15.67
CA LYS A 111 0.73 -9.76 -15.07
C LYS A 111 0.55 -9.88 -13.55
N ARG A 112 -0.11 -10.95 -13.08
CA ARG A 112 -0.27 -11.24 -11.64
C ARG A 112 1.06 -11.50 -10.95
N ALA A 113 1.98 -12.26 -11.56
CA ALA A 113 3.32 -12.51 -11.02
C ALA A 113 4.15 -11.22 -10.93
N ILE A 114 4.12 -10.38 -11.97
CA ILE A 114 4.78 -9.07 -11.96
C ILE A 114 4.25 -8.19 -10.82
N ARG A 115 2.92 -8.19 -10.57
CA ARG A 115 2.31 -7.47 -9.45
C ARG A 115 2.95 -7.84 -8.11
N LEU A 116 3.23 -9.12 -7.87
CA LEU A 116 3.84 -9.57 -6.60
C LEU A 116 5.23 -8.97 -6.35
N LEU A 117 6.00 -8.71 -7.42
CA LEU A 117 7.32 -8.08 -7.31
C LEU A 117 7.24 -6.62 -6.81
N PHE A 118 6.10 -5.95 -7.02
CA PHE A 118 5.89 -4.61 -6.50
C PHE A 118 5.62 -4.58 -4.99
N GLN A 119 5.19 -5.67 -4.36
CA GLN A 119 4.92 -5.67 -2.92
C GLN A 119 6.16 -5.31 -2.07
N PRO A 120 7.32 -5.97 -2.22
CA PRO A 120 8.52 -5.58 -1.47
C PRO A 120 8.98 -4.16 -1.83
N LEU A 121 8.74 -3.70 -3.06
CA LEU A 121 9.04 -2.33 -3.47
C LEU A 121 8.14 -1.30 -2.77
N LEU A 122 6.85 -1.59 -2.58
CA LEU A 122 5.92 -0.73 -1.83
C LEU A 122 6.32 -0.64 -0.36
N VAL A 123 6.68 -1.77 0.27
CA VAL A 123 7.16 -1.81 1.66
C VAL A 123 8.45 -0.99 1.79
N ALA A 124 9.45 -1.26 0.96
CA ALA A 124 10.71 -0.52 0.97
C ALA A 124 10.51 0.97 0.64
N GLY A 125 9.59 1.28 -0.28
CA GLY A 125 9.20 2.63 -0.65
C GLY A 125 8.61 3.40 0.53
N ALA A 126 7.65 2.81 1.25
CA ALA A 126 7.04 3.44 2.42
C ALA A 126 8.06 3.74 3.51
N LEU A 127 8.94 2.78 3.82
CA LEU A 127 9.98 2.93 4.85
C LEU A 127 11.05 3.95 4.44
N SER A 128 11.49 3.95 3.19
CA SER A 128 12.54 4.84 2.71
C SER A 128 12.05 6.27 2.47
N ALA A 129 10.83 6.44 1.94
CA ALA A 129 10.22 7.75 1.67
C ALA A 129 9.92 8.55 2.95
N THR A 130 9.65 7.85 4.05
CA THR A 130 9.41 8.44 5.37
C THR A 130 10.64 8.42 6.28
N ASP A 131 11.76 7.88 5.79
CA ASP A 131 13.00 7.72 6.54
C ASP A 131 12.83 6.87 7.83
N ALA A 132 11.84 6.00 7.85
CA ALA A 132 11.47 5.17 8.99
C ALA A 132 12.60 4.24 9.44
N VAL A 133 13.36 3.66 8.51
CA VAL A 133 14.50 2.78 8.83
C VAL A 133 15.51 3.48 9.73
N ARG A 134 15.86 4.73 9.41
CA ARG A 134 16.84 5.48 10.20
C ARG A 134 16.28 5.84 11.58
N VAL A 135 15.05 6.34 11.63
CA VAL A 135 14.46 6.87 12.87
C VAL A 135 14.06 5.74 13.84
N LEU A 136 13.63 4.59 13.35
CA LEU A 136 13.07 3.52 14.19
C LEU A 136 14.07 2.41 14.55
N TRP A 137 15.08 2.16 13.72
CA TRP A 137 16.09 1.14 13.99
C TRP A 137 17.44 1.68 14.45
N LYS A 138 17.85 2.89 14.03
CA LYS A 138 19.20 3.39 14.32
C LYS A 138 19.31 4.07 15.70
N ASP A 139 18.18 4.37 16.33
CA ASP A 139 18.08 4.95 17.67
C ASP A 139 17.77 3.88 18.75
N ARG A 140 17.97 2.59 18.43
CA ARG A 140 18.00 1.46 19.38
C ARG A 140 19.42 0.90 19.47
#